data_AF-A0A016W7B8-F1
#
_entry.id   AF-A0A016W7B8-F1
#
_cell.length_a   1.000
_cell.length_b   1.000
_cell.length_c   1.000
_cell.angle_alpha   90.00
_cell.angle_beta   90.00
_cell.angle_gamma   90.00
#
_symmetry.space_group_name_H-M   'P 1'
#
loop_
_entity.id
_entity.type
_entity.pdbx_description
1 polymer ?
#
loop_
_entity_poly.entity_id
_entity_poly.type
_entity_poly.pdbx_seq_one_letter_code
_entity_poly.pdbx_strand_id
1 'polypeptide(L)'
;VNWTEYFHLISPSDVIPHIQPDLETVTPSKDTLKEIELLLQNTTGRAITNYVMLVYAMSWVEHLDEKYRNIAKGYIEGVKPGPPSSAREASCALATWTNYNHVMMAMHARQNQGRVGRHFKLSQFSFTEWSAD
;
A
#
# COMPACT_ATOMS: atom_id res chain seq x y z
N VAL A 1 -4.58 -3.64 24.82
CA VAL A 1 -4.94 -2.59 23.83
C VAL A 1 -6.45 -2.38 23.85
N ASN A 2 -6.97 -1.14 23.81
CA ASN A 2 -8.42 -0.90 23.67
C ASN A 2 -8.83 -1.01 22.19
N TRP A 3 -9.25 -2.19 21.77
CA TRP A 3 -9.56 -2.47 20.36
C TRP A 3 -10.83 -1.76 19.87
N THR A 4 -11.86 -1.65 20.70
CA THR A 4 -13.09 -0.94 20.35
C THR A 4 -12.80 0.52 20.05
N GLU A 5 -12.08 1.20 20.93
CA GLU A 5 -11.68 2.59 20.74
C GLU A 5 -10.80 2.76 19.50
N TYR A 6 -9.85 1.85 19.28
CA TYR A 6 -9.02 1.85 18.08
C TYR A 6 -9.86 1.76 16.79
N PHE A 7 -10.81 0.82 16.73
CA PHE A 7 -11.69 0.70 15.56
C PHE A 7 -12.56 1.94 15.35
N HIS A 8 -13.09 2.54 16.42
CA HIS A 8 -13.83 3.81 16.30
C HIS A 8 -12.97 4.95 15.74
N LEU A 9 -11.66 4.97 16.01
CA LEU A 9 -10.74 6.00 15.53
C LEU A 9 -10.39 5.84 14.05
N ILE A 10 -10.27 4.61 13.55
CA ILE A 10 -9.82 4.35 12.17
C ILE A 10 -10.96 4.12 11.18
N SER A 11 -12.16 3.85 11.67
CA SER A 11 -13.30 3.49 10.82
C SER A 11 -14.00 4.73 10.24
N PRO A 12 -14.48 4.64 8.98
CA PRO A 12 -15.38 5.64 8.40
C PRO A 12 -16.66 5.83 9.22
N SER A 13 -17.26 7.02 9.17
CA SER A 13 -18.42 7.39 10.00
C SER A 13 -19.66 6.53 9.76
N ASP A 14 -19.81 5.97 8.56
CA ASP A 14 -20.86 5.03 8.16
C ASP A 14 -20.64 3.62 8.73
N VAL A 15 -19.40 3.26 9.05
CA VAL A 15 -19.05 1.95 9.63
C VAL A 15 -19.14 1.95 11.16
N ILE A 16 -18.87 3.09 11.81
CA ILE A 16 -18.86 3.23 13.28
C ILE A 16 -20.12 2.65 13.98
N PRO A 17 -21.36 2.89 13.49
CA PRO A 17 -22.57 2.34 14.12
C PRO A 17 -22.62 0.81 14.18
N HIS A 18 -21.82 0.12 13.37
CA HIS A 18 -21.75 -1.32 13.28
C HIS A 18 -20.67 -1.95 14.18
N ILE A 19 -19.85 -1.13 14.85
CA ILE A 19 -18.75 -1.60 15.71
C ILE A 19 -19.28 -1.82 17.13
N GLN A 20 -19.94 -2.96 17.33
CA GLN A 20 -20.48 -3.37 18.63
C GLN A 20 -19.43 -4.18 19.42
N PRO A 21 -19.51 -4.23 20.77
CA PRO A 21 -18.55 -4.96 21.60
C PRO A 21 -18.44 -6.46 21.30
N ASP A 22 -19.50 -7.05 20.74
CA ASP A 22 -19.63 -8.44 20.33
C ASP A 22 -19.30 -8.67 18.84
N LEU A 23 -18.75 -7.67 18.16
CA LEU A 23 -18.35 -7.78 16.76
C LEU A 23 -17.29 -8.88 16.57
N GLU A 24 -17.68 -9.95 15.88
CA GLU A 24 -16.74 -10.97 15.44
C GLU A 24 -15.83 -10.43 14.33
N THR A 25 -14.53 -10.61 14.50
CA THR A 25 -13.52 -10.16 13.53
C THR A 25 -12.65 -11.32 13.08
N VAL A 26 -12.24 -11.29 11.82
CA VAL A 26 -11.23 -12.22 11.31
C VAL A 26 -9.86 -11.69 11.73
N THR A 27 -9.26 -12.30 12.73
CA THR A 27 -7.94 -11.91 13.23
C THR A 27 -6.87 -12.95 12.92
N PRO A 28 -5.58 -12.57 12.96
CA PRO A 28 -4.50 -13.53 13.14
C PRO A 28 -4.73 -14.42 14.38
N SER A 29 -3.95 -15.50 14.51
CA SER A 29 -4.11 -16.42 15.64
C SER A 29 -4.03 -15.70 16.98
N LYS A 30 -4.73 -16.23 17.98
CA LYS A 30 -4.73 -15.67 19.34
C LYS A 30 -3.32 -15.55 19.92
N ASP A 31 -2.43 -16.46 19.54
CA ASP A 31 -1.05 -16.46 20.01
C ASP A 31 -0.24 -15.32 19.38
N THR A 32 -0.42 -15.05 18.08
CA THR A 32 0.17 -13.88 17.42
C THR A 32 -0.28 -12.57 18.08
N LEU A 33 -1.57 -12.44 18.42
CA LEU A 33 -2.07 -11.24 19.10
C LEU A 33 -1.47 -11.05 20.50
N LYS A 34 -1.27 -12.14 21.25
CA LYS A 34 -0.60 -12.09 22.56
C LYS A 34 0.86 -11.68 22.43
N GLU A 35 1.57 -12.22 21.46
CA GLU A 35 2.97 -11.84 21.21
C GLU A 35 3.10 -10.35 20.87
N ILE A 36 2.20 -9.82 20.04
CA ILE A 36 2.13 -8.39 19.74
C ILE A 36 1.84 -7.58 21.00
N GLU A 37 0.88 -8.00 21.83
CA GLU A 37 0.57 -7.30 23.07
C GLU A 37 1.77 -7.26 24.03
N LEU A 38 2.48 -8.37 24.20
CA LEU A 38 3.69 -8.43 25.02
C LEU A 38 4.80 -7.52 24.47
N LEU A 39 4.99 -7.52 23.15
CA LEU A 39 5.98 -6.66 22.51
C LEU A 39 5.65 -5.17 22.71
N LEU A 40 4.38 -4.80 22.56
CA LEU A 40 3.93 -3.43 22.77
C LEU A 40 4.08 -2.99 24.24
N GLN A 41 3.74 -3.85 25.20
CA GLN A 41 3.90 -3.55 26.63
C GLN A 41 5.36 -3.39 27.05
N ASN A 42 6.26 -4.17 26.45
CA ASN A 42 7.69 -4.15 26.77
C ASN A 42 8.48 -3.08 25.99
N THR A 43 7.85 -2.41 25.02
CA THR A 43 8.52 -1.40 24.19
C THR A 43 8.12 0.00 24.63
N THR A 44 9.11 0.89 24.79
CA THR A 44 8.83 2.28 25.16
C THR A 44 7.95 2.97 24.13
N GLY A 45 7.05 3.85 24.58
CA GLY A 45 6.20 4.63 23.66
C GLY A 45 7.00 5.40 22.62
N ARG A 46 8.18 5.94 22.98
CA ARG A 46 9.09 6.61 22.03
C ARG A 46 9.56 5.68 20.91
N ALA A 47 9.96 4.45 21.25
CA ALA A 47 10.40 3.49 20.25
C ALA A 47 9.24 3.08 19.32
N ILE A 48 8.04 2.87 19.86
CA ILE A 48 6.83 2.58 19.06
C ILE A 48 6.53 3.75 18.12
N THR A 49 6.50 4.99 18.62
CA THR A 49 6.25 6.18 17.79
C THR A 49 7.27 6.33 16.69
N ASN A 50 8.57 6.19 17.00
CA ASN A 50 9.62 6.29 15.99
C ASN A 50 9.47 5.21 14.91
N TYR A 51 9.13 3.99 15.31
CA TYR A 51 8.88 2.90 14.37
C TYR A 51 7.68 3.19 13.46
N VAL A 52 6.54 3.62 14.03
CA VAL A 52 5.33 3.96 13.26
C VAL A 52 5.60 5.10 12.28
N MET A 53 6.28 6.16 12.71
CA MET A 53 6.63 7.29 11.85
C MET A 53 7.56 6.90 10.72
N LEU A 54 8.54 6.02 11.00
CA LEU A 54 9.43 5.48 9.96
C LEU A 54 8.65 4.64 8.94
N VAL A 55 7.82 3.70 9.39
CA VAL A 55 6.98 2.87 8.50
C VAL A 55 6.06 3.74 7.65
N TYR A 56 5.44 4.76 8.26
CA TYR A 56 4.61 5.72 7.55
C TYR A 56 5.42 6.44 6.48
N ALA A 57 6.56 7.05 6.81
CA ALA A 57 7.40 7.75 5.84
C ALA A 57 7.87 6.82 4.69
N MET A 58 8.21 5.57 5.00
CA MET A 58 8.61 4.58 4.01
C MET A 58 7.46 4.18 3.07
N SER A 59 6.21 4.16 3.53
CA SER A 59 5.04 3.85 2.68
C SER A 59 4.81 4.88 1.55
N TRP A 60 5.27 6.12 1.75
CA TRP A 60 5.15 7.19 0.76
C TRP A 60 6.35 7.28 -0.17
N VAL A 61 7.45 6.58 0.12
CA VAL A 61 8.75 6.88 -0.48
C VAL A 61 8.77 6.78 -2.00
N GLU A 62 8.04 5.82 -2.57
CA GLU A 62 7.92 5.63 -4.03
C GLU A 62 7.23 6.82 -4.73
N HIS A 63 6.42 7.58 -3.99
CA HIS A 63 5.69 8.75 -4.48
C HIS A 63 6.46 10.06 -4.27
N LEU A 64 7.54 10.05 -3.48
CA LEU A 64 8.37 11.22 -3.22
C LEU A 64 9.37 11.45 -4.34
N ASP A 65 9.99 12.64 -4.37
CA ASP A 65 11.03 12.99 -5.34
C ASP A 65 12.22 12.02 -5.32
N GLU A 66 12.95 12.01 -6.44
CA GLU A 66 14.08 11.11 -6.67
C GLU A 66 15.13 11.15 -5.56
N LYS A 67 15.40 12.34 -4.99
CA LYS A 67 16.33 12.49 -3.86
C LYS A 67 15.94 11.63 -2.65
N TYR A 68 14.65 11.53 -2.33
CA TYR A 68 14.16 10.73 -1.21
C TYR A 68 14.20 9.25 -1.54
N ARG A 69 13.84 8.87 -2.77
CA ARG A 69 13.94 7.48 -3.25
C ARG A 69 15.38 6.99 -3.22
N ASN A 70 16.34 7.81 -3.64
CA ASN A 70 17.76 7.47 -3.66
C ASN A 70 18.32 7.28 -2.23
N ILE A 71 17.91 8.10 -1.27
CA ILE A 71 18.27 7.92 0.15
C ILE A 71 17.70 6.61 0.68
N ALA A 72 16.43 6.31 0.38
CA ALA A 72 15.77 5.11 0.88
C ALA A 72 16.24 3.82 0.20
N LYS A 73 16.78 3.91 -1.02
CA LYS A 73 17.27 2.77 -1.81
C LYS A 73 18.22 1.88 -1.02
N GLY A 74 19.21 2.46 -0.35
CA GLY A 74 20.17 1.69 0.44
C GLY A 74 19.54 0.93 1.61
N TYR A 75 18.49 1.48 2.22
CA TYR A 75 17.74 0.79 3.27
C TYR A 75 16.82 -0.30 2.69
N ILE A 76 16.11 0.00 1.60
CA ILE A 76 15.17 -0.93 0.96
C ILE A 76 15.91 -2.14 0.40
N GLU A 77 17.03 -1.94 -0.30
CA GLU A 77 17.83 -3.03 -0.88
C GLU A 77 18.42 -3.96 0.20
N GLY A 78 18.75 -3.42 1.38
CA GLY A 78 19.23 -4.21 2.52
C GLY A 78 18.14 -5.02 3.24
N VAL A 79 16.88 -4.56 3.20
CA VAL A 79 15.76 -5.18 3.92
C VAL A 79 14.91 -6.08 3.02
N LYS A 80 14.78 -5.73 1.74
CA LYS A 80 14.06 -6.50 0.72
C LYS A 80 14.97 -6.69 -0.49
N PRO A 81 15.55 -7.89 -0.69
CA PRO A 81 16.15 -8.23 -1.98
C PRO A 81 15.01 -8.31 -3.01
N GLY A 82 14.78 -7.21 -3.71
CA GLY A 82 13.80 -7.07 -4.76
C GLY A 82 14.44 -6.50 -6.03
N PRO A 83 13.73 -6.50 -7.16
CA PRO A 83 14.21 -5.83 -8.36
C PRO A 83 14.52 -4.36 -8.07
N PRO A 84 15.52 -3.77 -8.76
CA PRO A 84 15.90 -2.38 -8.55
C PRO A 84 14.69 -1.45 -8.67
N SER A 85 14.71 -0.36 -7.88
CA SER A 85 13.70 0.70 -7.92
C SER A 85 13.27 0.97 -9.36
N SER A 86 12.00 0.67 -9.66
CA SER A 86 11.49 0.77 -11.02
C SER A 86 11.48 2.24 -11.46
N ALA A 87 11.62 2.48 -12.77
CA ALA A 87 11.45 3.81 -13.33
C ALA A 87 10.13 4.44 -12.84
N ARG A 88 10.09 5.77 -12.67
CA ARG A 88 8.94 6.49 -12.10
C ARG A 88 7.65 6.14 -12.84
N GLU A 89 7.72 5.98 -14.15
CA GLU A 89 6.63 5.60 -15.03
C GLU A 89 6.04 4.23 -14.65
N ALA A 90 6.87 3.26 -14.27
CA ALA A 90 6.42 1.94 -13.85
C ALA A 90 5.69 2.01 -12.50
N SER A 91 6.18 2.80 -11.54
CA SER A 91 5.49 3.05 -10.27
C SER A 91 4.15 3.75 -10.49
N CYS A 92 4.11 4.76 -11.37
CA CYS A 92 2.87 5.44 -11.74
C CYS A 92 1.87 4.49 -12.45
N ALA A 93 2.34 3.65 -13.36
CA ALA A 93 1.52 2.66 -14.04
C ALA A 93 0.92 1.65 -13.05
N LEU A 94 1.74 1.13 -12.13
CA LEU A 94 1.29 0.20 -11.09
C LEU A 94 0.27 0.85 -10.14
N ALA A 95 0.54 2.07 -9.66
CA ALA A 95 -0.38 2.81 -8.81
C ALA A 95 -1.72 3.07 -9.52
N THR A 96 -1.67 3.48 -10.79
CA THR A 96 -2.89 3.73 -11.60
C THR A 96 -3.67 2.44 -11.81
N TRP A 97 -2.99 1.34 -12.16
CA TRP A 97 -3.63 0.03 -12.31
C TRP A 97 -4.29 -0.44 -11.01
N THR A 98 -3.60 -0.29 -9.88
CA THR A 98 -4.09 -0.76 -8.57
C THR A 98 -5.36 -0.01 -8.14
N ASN A 99 -5.41 1.30 -8.38
CA ASN A 99 -6.54 2.14 -7.95
C ASN A 99 -7.66 2.23 -9.00
N TYR A 100 -7.34 2.09 -10.28
CA TYR A 100 -8.27 2.35 -11.39
C TYR A 100 -8.33 1.19 -12.39
N ASN A 101 -8.12 -0.06 -11.94
CA ASN A 101 -8.04 -1.25 -12.79
C ASN A 101 -9.17 -1.32 -13.83
N HIS A 102 -10.42 -1.12 -13.41
CA HIS A 102 -11.58 -1.17 -14.32
C HIS A 102 -11.50 -0.13 -15.45
N VAL A 103 -11.08 1.10 -15.12
CA VAL A 103 -10.91 2.17 -16.11
C VAL A 103 -9.76 1.83 -17.06
N MET A 104 -8.64 1.36 -16.51
CA MET A 104 -7.47 0.93 -17.30
C MET A 104 -7.80 -0.21 -18.25
N MET A 105 -8.54 -1.23 -17.78
CA MET A 105 -9.02 -2.33 -18.63
C MET A 105 -9.98 -1.84 -19.72
N ALA A 106 -10.91 -0.95 -19.39
CA ALA A 106 -11.84 -0.38 -20.38
C ALA A 106 -11.12 0.42 -21.46
N MET A 107 -10.13 1.24 -21.07
CA MET A 107 -9.29 1.99 -22.02
C MET A 107 -8.49 1.04 -22.91
N HIS A 108 -7.85 0.02 -22.33
CA HIS A 108 -7.08 -0.97 -23.08
C HIS A 108 -7.96 -1.73 -24.09
N ALA A 109 -9.18 -2.11 -23.70
CA ALA A 109 -10.13 -2.76 -24.60
C ALA A 109 -10.54 -1.84 -25.76
N ARG A 110 -10.77 -0.54 -25.51
CA ARG A 110 -11.08 0.44 -26.57
C ARG A 110 -9.94 0.58 -27.57
N GLN A 111 -8.72 0.74 -27.08
CA GLN A 111 -7.52 0.90 -27.91
C GLN A 111 -7.28 -0.34 -28.78
N ASN A 112 -7.61 -1.54 -28.27
CA ASN A 112 -7.43 -2.81 -28.98
C ASN A 112 -8.70 -3.31 -29.69
N GLN A 113 -9.69 -2.45 -29.95
CA GLN A 113 -10.93 -2.82 -30.65
C GLN A 113 -11.65 -4.03 -30.03
N GLY A 114 -11.58 -4.19 -28.71
CA GLY A 114 -12.15 -5.32 -27.97
C GLY A 114 -11.35 -6.62 -28.08
N ARG A 115 -10.22 -6.67 -28.79
CA ARG A 115 -9.33 -7.84 -28.86
C ARG A 115 -8.44 -7.91 -27.62
N VAL A 116 -9.00 -8.34 -26.51
CA VAL A 116 -8.23 -8.57 -25.28
C VAL A 116 -7.60 -9.96 -25.35
N GLY A 117 -6.31 -10.03 -25.67
CA GLY A 117 -5.55 -11.28 -25.51
C GLY A 117 -5.50 -11.68 -24.02
N ARG A 118 -5.51 -12.98 -23.72
CA ARG A 118 -5.55 -13.53 -22.35
C ARG A 118 -4.37 -13.13 -21.43
N HIS A 119 -3.37 -12.42 -21.95
CA HIS A 119 -2.22 -11.93 -21.19
C HIS A 119 -2.01 -10.44 -21.39
N PHE A 120 -2.55 -9.64 -20.47
CA PHE A 120 -2.20 -8.25 -20.30
C PHE A 120 -0.81 -8.16 -19.65
N LYS A 121 0.15 -7.48 -20.30
CA LYS A 121 1.46 -7.19 -19.69
C LYS A 121 1.49 -5.71 -19.30
N LEU A 122 1.64 -5.43 -18.00
CA LEU A 122 1.85 -4.07 -17.46
C LEU A 122 3.01 -3.33 -18.16
N SER A 123 4.01 -4.06 -18.67
CA SER A 123 5.14 -3.51 -19.43
C SER A 123 4.78 -2.95 -20.81
N GLN A 124 3.56 -3.16 -21.32
CA GLN A 124 3.09 -2.59 -22.59
C GLN A 124 2.40 -1.23 -22.41
N PHE A 125 2.19 -0.77 -21.17
CA PHE A 125 1.65 0.56 -20.93
C PHE A 125 2.78 1.59 -20.97
N SER A 126 2.94 2.24 -22.12
CA SER A 126 3.80 3.40 -22.29
C SER A 126 2.98 4.68 -22.09
N PHE A 127 3.35 5.50 -21.09
CA PHE A 127 2.77 6.83 -20.91
C PHE A 127 3.22 7.84 -21.97
N THR A 128 4.22 7.53 -22.82
CA THR A 128 4.78 8.49 -23.78
C THR A 128 3.88 8.74 -25.00
N GLU A 129 2.87 7.91 -25.25
CA GLU A 129 1.87 8.17 -26.31
C GLU A 129 0.75 9.13 -25.89
N TRP A 130 0.77 9.65 -24.65
CA TRP A 130 -0.35 10.37 -24.05
C TRP A 130 -0.08 11.87 -23.82
N SER A 131 0.96 12.45 -24.44
CA SER A 131 1.31 13.88 -24.34
C SER A 131 1.19 14.67 -25.64
N ALA A 132 0.44 14.16 -26.61
CA ALA A 132 0.16 14.86 -27.86
C ALA A 132 -1.35 15.15 -27.97
N ASP A 133 -1.80 16.14 -27.21
CA ASP A 133 -2.91 17.02 -27.57
C ASP A 133 -2.45 18.47 -27.39
#